data_AF-E4RTF8-F1
#
_entry.id   AF-E4RTF8-F1
#
_cell.length_a   1.000
_cell.length_b   1.000
_cell.length_c   1.000
_cell.angle_alpha   90.00
_cell.angle_beta   90.00
_cell.angle_gamma   90.00
#
_symmetry.space_group_name_H-M   'P 1'
#
loop_
_entity.id
_entity.type
_entity.pdbx_description
1 polymer ?
#
loop_
_entity_poly.entity_id
_entity_poly.type
_entity_poly.pdbx_seq_one_letter_code
_entity_poly.pdbx_strand_id
1 'polypeptide(L)'
;MKRKSNGHTDDYLKRQAKDIQKQENISYLQALEKAAKNAGFNNWNHFVNSSKSGVTPSKEKVEKLKVDHLNQPDYDESKAINPYRNLLVAAINEVLDKNLITLNATTPPQQDGHVFVDLFGFPSVVLWQDIGFEELRISVWWKYNHSKHPQANLTGNARENFNGSSPLANRNHYKNFVGVVISGWLERKTGKYIQGKNNESIFDRYIRKGEKAELEKLPLQKTKGFKTEGKFHF
;
A
#
# COMPACT_ATOMS: atom_id res chain seq x y z
N MET A 1 21.77 2.34 -25.46
CA MET A 1 22.02 0.88 -25.64
C MET A 1 20.68 0.17 -25.77
N LYS A 2 20.46 -0.60 -26.84
CA LYS A 2 19.20 -1.32 -27.10
C LYS A 2 19.06 -2.46 -26.08
N ARG A 3 18.01 -2.43 -25.25
CA ARG A 3 17.70 -3.45 -24.26
C ARG A 3 17.27 -4.73 -24.99
N LYS A 4 18.03 -5.81 -24.84
CA LYS A 4 17.74 -7.15 -25.41
C LYS A 4 17.58 -8.15 -24.28
N SER A 5 16.47 -8.88 -24.24
CA SER A 5 16.35 -10.13 -23.50
C SER A 5 15.55 -11.13 -24.33
N ASN A 6 15.96 -12.40 -24.32
CA ASN A 6 15.35 -13.48 -25.11
C ASN A 6 15.21 -13.20 -26.62
N GLY A 7 16.20 -12.52 -27.23
CA GLY A 7 16.20 -12.17 -28.66
C GLY A 7 15.33 -10.97 -29.04
N HIS A 8 14.44 -10.50 -28.16
CA HIS A 8 13.52 -9.39 -28.42
C HIS A 8 14.00 -8.08 -27.76
N THR A 9 13.73 -6.96 -28.45
CA THR A 9 14.06 -5.62 -27.95
C THR A 9 12.83 -4.92 -27.37
N ASP A 10 13.05 -3.96 -26.48
CA ASP A 10 12.00 -3.11 -25.92
C ASP A 10 11.16 -2.44 -27.03
N ASP A 11 11.84 -1.95 -28.07
CA ASP A 11 11.20 -1.34 -29.24
C ASP A 11 10.38 -2.34 -30.06
N TYR A 12 10.82 -3.60 -30.16
CA TYR A 12 10.09 -4.66 -30.85
C TYR A 12 8.76 -4.96 -30.15
N LEU A 13 8.78 -5.12 -28.82
CA LEU A 13 7.57 -5.43 -28.07
C LEU A 13 6.60 -4.25 -28.00
N LYS A 14 7.09 -3.02 -27.92
CA LYS A 14 6.26 -1.81 -28.03
C LYS A 14 5.58 -1.69 -29.39
N ARG A 15 6.25 -2.09 -30.47
CA ARG A 15 5.66 -2.12 -31.81
C ARG A 15 4.55 -3.17 -31.90
N GLN A 16 4.81 -4.39 -31.42
CA GLN A 16 3.81 -5.46 -31.33
C GLN A 16 2.59 -5.04 -30.50
N ALA A 17 2.81 -4.36 -29.36
CA ALA A 17 1.72 -3.85 -28.53
C ALA A 17 0.83 -2.83 -29.27
N LYS A 18 1.38 -1.99 -30.15
CA LYS A 18 0.57 -1.05 -30.96
C LYS A 18 -0.32 -1.77 -31.97
N ASP A 19 0.16 -2.87 -32.54
CA ASP A 19 -0.62 -3.67 -33.49
C ASP A 19 -1.75 -4.42 -32.76
N ILE A 20 -1.45 -5.05 -31.62
CA ILE A 20 -2.44 -5.71 -30.74
C ILE A 20 -3.48 -4.71 -30.23
N GLN A 21 -3.06 -3.51 -29.82
CA GLN A 21 -3.95 -2.46 -29.34
C GLN A 21 -5.03 -2.12 -30.38
N LYS A 22 -4.63 -2.01 -31.66
CA LYS A 22 -5.54 -1.70 -32.77
C LYS A 22 -6.42 -2.89 -33.15
N GLN A 23 -5.88 -4.10 -33.15
CA GLN A 23 -6.60 -5.31 -33.56
C GLN A 23 -7.67 -5.73 -32.53
N GLU A 24 -7.36 -5.59 -31.25
CA GLU A 24 -8.22 -6.09 -30.18
C GLU A 24 -8.98 -4.98 -29.43
N ASN A 25 -8.80 -3.72 -29.82
CA ASN A 25 -9.42 -2.54 -29.19
C ASN A 25 -9.25 -2.50 -27.65
N ILE A 26 -8.05 -2.82 -27.17
CA ILE A 26 -7.69 -2.82 -25.75
C ILE A 26 -6.81 -1.63 -25.38
N SER A 27 -6.60 -1.39 -24.08
CA SER A 27 -5.66 -0.35 -23.65
C SER A 27 -4.22 -0.73 -24.01
N TYR A 28 -3.37 0.28 -24.25
CA TYR A 28 -1.96 0.06 -24.57
C TYR A 28 -1.19 -0.74 -23.49
N LEU A 29 -1.56 -0.56 -22.21
CA LEU A 29 -0.97 -1.32 -21.11
C LEU A 29 -1.32 -2.81 -21.19
N GLN A 30 -2.57 -3.14 -21.48
CA GLN A 30 -3.00 -4.53 -21.69
C GLN A 30 -2.33 -5.13 -22.93
N ALA A 31 -2.16 -4.34 -24.00
CA ALA A 31 -1.46 -4.76 -25.20
C ALA A 31 0.03 -5.04 -24.95
N LEU A 32 0.70 -4.27 -24.08
CA LEU A 32 2.08 -4.54 -23.64
C LEU A 32 2.20 -5.83 -22.83
N GLU A 33 1.22 -6.13 -21.97
CA GLU A 33 1.20 -7.40 -21.24
C GLU A 33 1.05 -8.60 -22.19
N LYS A 34 0.15 -8.50 -23.18
CA LYS A 34 -0.02 -9.53 -24.20
C LYS A 34 1.22 -9.70 -25.08
N ALA A 35 1.81 -8.59 -25.53
CA ALA A 35 3.05 -8.63 -26.32
C ALA A 35 4.20 -9.32 -25.55
N ALA A 36 4.34 -9.05 -24.25
CA ALA A 36 5.34 -9.70 -23.40
C ALA A 36 5.07 -11.20 -23.23
N LYS A 37 3.81 -11.61 -23.04
CA LYS A 37 3.40 -13.02 -22.95
C LYS A 37 3.68 -13.79 -24.23
N ASN A 38 3.34 -13.20 -25.38
CA ASN A 38 3.61 -13.80 -26.68
C ASN A 38 5.11 -13.99 -26.96
N ALA A 39 5.96 -13.15 -26.38
CA ALA A 39 7.41 -13.26 -26.46
C ALA A 39 8.04 -14.16 -25.37
N GLY A 40 7.21 -14.93 -24.63
CA GLY A 40 7.65 -15.91 -23.65
C GLY A 40 7.95 -15.34 -22.25
N PHE A 41 7.54 -14.11 -21.95
CA PHE A 41 7.68 -13.50 -20.62
C PHE A 41 6.35 -13.57 -19.85
N ASN A 42 6.40 -13.64 -18.51
CA ASN A 42 5.17 -13.72 -17.72
C ASN A 42 4.30 -12.44 -17.81
N ASN A 43 4.94 -11.27 -17.95
CA ASN A 43 4.31 -9.97 -18.14
C ASN A 43 5.35 -8.93 -18.60
N TRP A 44 4.91 -7.70 -18.89
CA TRP A 44 5.79 -6.61 -19.33
C TRP A 44 6.90 -6.30 -18.31
N ASN A 45 6.59 -6.31 -17.01
CA ASN A 45 7.57 -6.06 -15.96
C ASN A 45 8.65 -7.16 -15.88
N HIS A 46 8.29 -8.42 -16.17
CA HIS A 46 9.23 -9.53 -16.27
C HIS A 46 10.21 -9.32 -17.44
N PHE A 47 9.73 -8.82 -18.58
CA PHE A 47 10.62 -8.40 -19.68
C PHE A 47 11.54 -7.23 -19.27
N VAL A 48 11.00 -6.20 -18.63
CA VAL A 48 11.78 -5.03 -18.20
C VAL A 48 12.83 -5.40 -17.15
N ASN A 49 12.52 -6.34 -16.25
CA ASN A 49 13.46 -6.79 -15.22
C ASN A 49 14.51 -7.76 -15.80
N SER A 50 14.12 -8.70 -16.65
CA SER A 50 15.06 -9.62 -17.34
C SER A 50 16.06 -8.87 -18.23
N SER A 51 15.63 -7.78 -18.88
CA SER A 51 16.50 -6.92 -19.68
C SER A 51 17.41 -6.01 -18.86
N LYS A 52 17.15 -5.82 -17.56
CA LYS A 52 18.02 -5.08 -16.62
C LYS A 52 19.08 -5.97 -15.99
N SER A 53 18.76 -7.24 -15.75
CA SER A 53 19.61 -8.12 -14.95
C SER A 53 20.65 -8.89 -15.75
N GLY A 54 20.57 -8.96 -17.09
CA GLY A 54 21.55 -9.69 -17.92
C GLY A 54 21.67 -11.20 -17.62
N VAL A 55 20.81 -11.75 -16.74
CA VAL A 55 20.86 -13.13 -16.28
C VAL A 55 19.54 -13.82 -16.62
N THR A 56 19.65 -14.87 -17.41
CA THR A 56 18.59 -15.80 -17.78
C THR A 56 18.47 -16.87 -16.70
N PRO A 57 17.32 -17.10 -16.05
CA PRO A 57 17.13 -18.29 -15.22
C PRO A 57 16.61 -19.43 -16.10
N SER A 58 17.41 -20.49 -16.20
CA SER A 58 17.01 -21.78 -16.77
C SER A 58 16.02 -22.50 -15.86
N LYS A 59 15.01 -23.14 -16.46
CA LYS A 59 14.07 -24.06 -15.82
C LYS A 59 14.79 -25.36 -15.49
N GLU A 60 14.77 -25.81 -14.24
CA GLU A 60 14.81 -27.25 -13.95
C GLU A 60 14.16 -27.60 -12.60
N LYS A 61 13.30 -28.62 -12.67
CA LYS A 61 12.48 -29.28 -11.65
C LYS A 61 13.28 -29.76 -10.43
N VAL A 62 12.66 -29.76 -9.25
CA VAL A 62 12.51 -30.99 -8.44
C VAL A 62 11.15 -30.98 -7.72
N GLU A 63 10.49 -32.13 -7.78
CA GLU A 63 9.16 -32.48 -7.31
C GLU A 63 9.23 -33.09 -5.89
N LYS A 64 8.08 -33.07 -5.18
CA LYS A 64 7.70 -33.83 -3.96
C LYS A 64 8.19 -33.31 -2.60
N LEU A 65 7.23 -32.90 -1.76
CA LEU A 65 6.53 -33.79 -0.81
C LEU A 65 5.24 -33.12 -0.32
N LYS A 66 4.13 -33.86 -0.41
CA LYS A 66 2.86 -33.55 0.27
C LYS A 66 2.96 -34.08 1.70
N VAL A 67 2.68 -33.23 2.70
CA VAL A 67 2.17 -33.66 4.00
C VAL A 67 1.11 -32.64 4.43
N ASP A 68 -0.08 -33.16 4.74
CA ASP A 68 -1.22 -32.43 5.27
C ASP A 68 -0.91 -31.79 6.63
N HIS A 69 -1.11 -30.48 6.74
CA HIS A 69 -1.50 -29.84 7.99
C HIS A 69 -2.51 -28.72 7.71
N LEU A 70 -3.76 -28.98 8.08
CA LEU A 70 -4.81 -27.97 8.21
C LEU A 70 -4.48 -27.06 9.41
N ASN A 71 -4.78 -25.76 9.22
CA ASN A 71 -4.73 -24.65 10.18
C ASN A 71 -3.36 -23.99 10.46
N GLN A 72 -2.90 -23.18 9.51
CA GLN A 72 -2.10 -21.97 9.80
C GLN A 72 -2.63 -20.81 8.93
N PRO A 73 -2.72 -19.57 9.44
CA PRO A 73 -2.99 -18.42 8.59
C PRO A 73 -1.83 -18.28 7.61
N ASP A 74 -2.20 -18.28 6.33
CA ASP A 74 -1.37 -18.17 5.13
C ASP A 74 -0.54 -16.87 5.16
N TYR A 75 0.55 -16.86 5.92
CA TYR A 75 1.57 -15.84 5.87
C TYR A 75 2.70 -16.37 5.00
N ASP A 76 2.55 -16.16 3.71
CA ASP A 76 3.59 -16.43 2.72
C ASP A 76 4.74 -15.44 2.94
N GLU A 77 5.78 -15.87 3.67
CA GLU A 77 7.01 -15.11 3.93
C GLU A 77 7.72 -14.65 2.64
N SER A 78 7.35 -15.18 1.47
CA SER A 78 7.93 -14.83 0.17
C SER A 78 7.27 -13.62 -0.53
N LYS A 79 6.16 -13.09 0.00
CA LYS A 79 5.44 -11.98 -0.61
C LYS A 79 5.81 -10.66 0.05
N ALA A 80 6.64 -9.87 -0.62
CA ALA A 80 6.96 -8.51 -0.19
C ALA A 80 5.68 -7.68 0.00
N ILE A 81 5.28 -7.46 1.25
CA ILE A 81 4.10 -6.67 1.61
C ILE A 81 4.35 -5.23 1.16
N ASN A 82 3.32 -4.62 0.57
CA ASN A 82 3.37 -3.22 0.16
C ASN A 82 3.79 -2.32 1.34
N PRO A 83 4.81 -1.46 1.20
CA PRO A 83 5.34 -0.66 2.31
C PRO A 83 4.30 0.26 2.95
N TYR A 84 3.35 0.78 2.17
CA TYR A 84 2.26 1.61 2.69
C TYR A 84 1.25 0.79 3.48
N ARG A 85 0.96 -0.44 3.05
CA ARG A 85 0.13 -1.37 3.84
C ARG A 85 0.82 -1.76 5.13
N ASN A 86 2.12 -2.02 5.11
CA ASN A 86 2.87 -2.31 6.33
C ASN A 86 2.76 -1.15 7.34
N LEU A 87 2.84 0.10 6.87
CA LEU A 87 2.65 1.28 7.70
C LEU A 87 1.20 1.39 8.25
N LEU A 88 0.18 1.12 7.42
CA LEU A 88 -1.22 1.06 7.88
C LEU A 88 -1.42 -0.05 8.93
N VAL A 89 -0.81 -1.23 8.74
CA VAL A 89 -0.87 -2.33 9.71
C VAL A 89 -0.27 -1.90 11.04
N ALA A 90 0.90 -1.25 11.04
CA ALA A 90 1.53 -0.72 12.25
C ALA A 90 0.58 0.23 12.99
N ALA A 91 -0.03 1.17 12.26
CA ALA A 91 -0.95 2.14 12.81
C ALA A 91 -2.22 1.49 13.40
N ILE A 92 -2.83 0.55 12.66
CA ILE A 92 -4.04 -0.17 13.12
C ILE A 92 -3.72 -1.00 14.36
N ASN A 93 -2.59 -1.69 14.39
CA ASN A 93 -2.15 -2.44 15.57
C ASN A 93 -2.04 -1.52 16.80
N GLU A 94 -1.41 -0.34 16.67
CA GLU A 94 -1.28 0.61 17.77
C GLU A 94 -2.63 1.08 18.32
N VAL A 95 -3.57 1.45 17.46
CA VAL A 95 -4.90 1.91 17.93
C VAL A 95 -5.75 0.76 18.48
N LEU A 96 -5.54 -0.48 18.04
CA LEU A 96 -6.14 -1.67 18.64
C LEU A 96 -5.56 -1.96 20.03
N ASP A 97 -4.23 -1.92 20.18
CA ASP A 97 -3.56 -2.18 21.46
C ASP A 97 -3.96 -1.19 22.55
N LYS A 98 -4.19 0.06 22.16
CA LYS A 98 -4.69 1.11 23.04
C LYS A 98 -6.20 1.06 23.28
N ASN A 99 -6.89 0.08 22.69
CA ASN A 99 -8.35 -0.06 22.71
C ASN A 99 -9.08 1.22 22.22
N LEU A 100 -8.46 1.97 21.32
CA LEU A 100 -9.04 3.19 20.74
C LEU A 100 -10.00 2.86 19.60
N ILE A 101 -9.81 1.71 18.95
CA ILE A 101 -10.75 1.11 18.01
C ILE A 101 -10.96 -0.37 18.32
N THR A 102 -12.02 -0.96 17.77
CA THR A 102 -12.23 -2.40 17.77
C THR A 102 -12.49 -2.91 16.35
N LEU A 103 -12.15 -4.18 16.11
CA LEU A 103 -12.43 -4.88 14.86
C LEU A 103 -13.87 -5.41 14.76
N ASN A 104 -14.63 -5.34 15.83
CA ASN A 104 -16.04 -5.75 15.83
C ASN A 104 -16.93 -4.52 15.69
N ALA A 105 -18.12 -4.73 15.10
CA ALA A 105 -19.14 -3.70 15.06
C ALA A 105 -19.51 -3.24 16.47
N THR A 106 -19.71 -1.94 16.66
CA THR A 106 -20.11 -1.35 17.94
C THR A 106 -21.42 -0.61 17.82
N THR A 107 -22.23 -0.64 18.88
CA THR A 107 -23.40 0.21 19.03
C THR A 107 -23.29 0.91 20.39
N PRO A 108 -23.16 2.25 20.44
CA PRO A 108 -23.16 3.19 19.31
C PRO A 108 -21.92 3.05 18.39
N PRO A 109 -21.96 3.65 17.18
CA PRO A 109 -20.82 3.70 16.27
C PRO A 109 -19.54 4.20 16.94
N GLN A 110 -18.40 3.79 16.38
CA GLN A 110 -17.09 4.16 16.89
C GLN A 110 -16.91 5.67 16.80
N GLN A 111 -16.51 6.33 17.88
CA GLN A 111 -16.22 7.77 17.81
C GLN A 111 -14.94 8.01 17.01
N ASP A 112 -14.99 9.01 16.11
CA ASP A 112 -13.83 9.54 15.40
C ASP A 112 -12.74 10.01 16.39
N GLY A 113 -11.49 9.91 15.98
CA GLY A 113 -10.40 10.34 16.84
C GLY A 113 -9.03 10.29 16.20
N HIS A 114 -8.05 10.69 16.99
CA HIS A 114 -6.64 10.62 16.64
C HIS A 114 -5.79 10.32 17.86
N VAL A 115 -4.58 9.84 17.64
CA VAL A 115 -3.59 9.60 18.68
C VAL A 115 -2.18 9.88 18.17
N PHE A 116 -1.36 10.46 19.04
CA PHE A 116 0.09 10.58 18.83
C PHE A 116 0.78 9.32 19.32
N VAL A 117 1.60 8.71 18.45
CA VAL A 117 2.31 7.45 18.72
C VAL A 117 3.66 7.44 18.01
N ASP A 118 4.55 6.54 18.43
CA ASP A 118 5.79 6.28 17.72
C ASP A 118 5.64 5.03 16.84
N LEU A 119 5.55 5.22 15.53
CA LEU A 119 5.55 4.11 14.57
C LEU A 119 6.96 3.92 14.04
N PHE A 120 7.52 2.72 14.26
CA PHE A 120 8.88 2.39 13.86
C PHE A 120 9.94 3.35 14.42
N GLY A 121 9.73 3.83 15.65
CA GLY A 121 10.63 4.77 16.33
C GLY A 121 10.51 6.22 15.87
N PHE A 122 9.47 6.57 15.09
CA PHE A 122 9.25 7.94 14.63
C PHE A 122 7.91 8.50 15.12
N PRO A 123 7.90 9.77 15.60
CA PRO A 123 6.68 10.47 15.97
C PRO A 123 5.68 10.46 14.82
N SER A 124 4.45 10.06 15.12
CA SER A 124 3.40 9.83 14.14
C SER A 124 2.03 10.22 14.70
N VAL A 125 1.10 10.48 13.80
CA VAL A 125 -0.32 10.63 14.16
C VAL A 125 -1.11 9.55 13.43
N VAL A 126 -1.92 8.82 14.17
CA VAL A 126 -2.90 7.88 13.61
C VAL A 126 -4.28 8.46 13.85
N LEU A 127 -5.09 8.52 12.79
CA LEU A 127 -6.44 9.06 12.83
C LEU A 127 -7.40 8.00 12.34
N TRP A 128 -8.57 7.92 12.97
CA TRP A 128 -9.66 7.06 12.55
C TRP A 128 -10.96 7.84 12.46
N GLN A 129 -11.76 7.51 11.45
CA GLN A 129 -13.09 8.07 11.27
C GLN A 129 -14.05 6.95 10.87
N ASP A 130 -15.20 6.89 11.54
CA ASP A 130 -16.31 6.04 11.12
C ASP A 130 -16.95 6.64 9.86
N ILE A 131 -17.03 5.85 8.80
CA ILE A 131 -17.65 6.25 7.52
C ILE A 131 -18.95 5.50 7.24
N GLY A 132 -19.51 4.85 8.25
CA GLY A 132 -20.67 3.98 8.14
C GLY A 132 -20.31 2.57 7.67
N PHE A 133 -21.33 1.72 7.60
CA PHE A 133 -21.23 0.33 7.12
C PHE A 133 -20.19 -0.55 7.83
N GLU A 134 -19.86 -0.22 9.09
CA GLU A 134 -18.80 -0.85 9.88
C GLU A 134 -17.40 -0.69 9.26
N GLU A 135 -17.18 0.40 8.53
CA GLU A 135 -15.89 0.73 7.93
C GLU A 135 -15.26 1.93 8.65
N LEU A 136 -13.95 1.84 8.86
CA LEU A 136 -13.16 2.96 9.38
C LEU A 136 -12.23 3.47 8.29
N ARG A 137 -12.17 4.79 8.09
CA ARG A 137 -11.00 5.42 7.50
C ARG A 137 -9.87 5.37 8.50
N ILE A 138 -8.75 4.74 8.16
CA ILE A 138 -7.51 4.86 8.94
C ILE A 138 -6.54 5.73 8.18
N SER A 139 -6.05 6.78 8.81
CA SER A 139 -5.09 7.73 8.24
C SER A 139 -3.83 7.77 9.10
N VAL A 140 -2.66 7.83 8.46
CA VAL A 140 -1.35 7.78 9.14
C VAL A 140 -0.49 8.92 8.65
N TRP A 141 -0.02 9.75 9.58
CA TRP A 141 0.96 10.81 9.34
C TRP A 141 2.27 10.38 10.00
N TRP A 142 3.15 9.75 9.23
CA TRP A 142 4.41 9.19 9.72
C TRP A 142 5.55 10.21 9.66
N LYS A 143 6.43 10.18 10.66
CA LYS A 143 7.47 11.21 10.89
C LYS A 143 6.87 12.62 10.98
N TYR A 144 5.75 12.72 11.70
CA TYR A 144 5.05 13.98 11.92
C TYR A 144 5.74 14.80 13.02
N ASN A 145 6.00 16.07 12.73
CA ASN A 145 6.56 17.02 13.68
C ASN A 145 5.60 18.20 13.84
N HIS A 146 4.82 18.17 14.94
CA HIS A 146 3.81 19.20 15.23
C HIS A 146 4.42 20.60 15.31
N SER A 147 5.60 20.77 15.90
CA SER A 147 6.26 22.08 16.04
C SER A 147 6.59 22.75 14.71
N LYS A 148 6.71 21.98 13.62
CA LYS A 148 6.96 22.46 12.26
C LYS A 148 5.68 22.59 11.43
N HIS A 149 4.52 22.22 11.98
CA HIS A 149 3.25 22.34 11.30
C HIS A 149 2.85 23.83 11.21
N PRO A 150 2.56 24.35 10.01
CA PRO A 150 2.28 25.79 9.84
C PRO A 150 1.05 26.27 10.62
N GLN A 151 0.16 25.34 10.98
CA GLN A 151 -1.06 25.62 11.72
C GLN A 151 -1.07 25.09 13.16
N ALA A 152 0.07 24.67 13.72
CA ALA A 152 0.11 24.11 15.08
C ALA A 152 -0.29 25.12 16.17
N ASN A 153 0.22 26.35 16.05
CA ASN A 153 0.06 27.41 17.06
C ASN A 153 -1.02 28.43 16.70
N LEU A 154 -1.82 28.17 15.66
CA LEU A 154 -2.95 29.02 15.31
C LEU A 154 -4.12 28.78 16.26
N THR A 155 -5.14 29.63 16.19
CA THR A 155 -6.35 29.54 17.02
C THR A 155 -7.60 29.37 16.15
N GLY A 156 -8.69 28.89 16.76
CA GLY A 156 -9.96 28.67 16.06
C GLY A 156 -9.86 27.66 14.92
N ASN A 157 -10.64 27.87 13.86
CA ASN A 157 -10.73 26.98 12.69
C ASN A 157 -9.44 26.89 11.86
N ALA A 158 -8.49 27.80 12.08
CA ALA A 158 -7.20 27.78 11.41
C ALA A 158 -6.18 26.88 12.11
N ARG A 159 -6.48 26.36 13.31
CA ARG A 159 -5.62 25.42 14.03
C ARG A 159 -5.84 24.01 13.51
N GLU A 160 -4.75 23.24 13.39
CA GLU A 160 -4.86 21.80 13.13
C GLU A 160 -5.79 21.13 14.17
N ASN A 161 -6.79 20.41 13.67
CA ASN A 161 -7.85 19.81 14.47
C ASN A 161 -7.91 18.28 14.35
N PHE A 162 -7.08 17.68 13.47
CA PHE A 162 -6.98 16.25 13.27
C PHE A 162 -8.32 15.59 12.91
N ASN A 163 -9.20 16.30 12.21
CA ASN A 163 -10.48 15.73 11.74
C ASN A 163 -10.40 15.19 10.30
N GLY A 164 -9.36 15.59 9.55
CA GLY A 164 -9.15 15.18 8.16
C GLY A 164 -8.21 13.97 8.02
N SER A 165 -8.24 13.33 6.86
CA SER A 165 -7.26 12.28 6.50
C SER A 165 -5.85 12.82 6.27
N SER A 166 -5.71 14.13 6.03
CA SER A 166 -4.46 14.81 5.71
C SER A 166 -4.28 16.04 6.60
N PRO A 167 -3.02 16.45 6.87
CA PRO A 167 -2.75 17.66 7.65
C PRO A 167 -3.40 18.90 7.04
N LEU A 168 -3.94 19.76 7.90
CA LEU A 168 -4.50 21.06 7.57
C LEU A 168 -3.36 22.02 7.20
N ALA A 169 -2.79 21.82 6.02
CA ALA A 169 -1.75 22.66 5.45
C ALA A 169 -1.70 22.47 3.94
N ASN A 170 -1.17 23.45 3.21
CA ASN A 170 -0.87 23.25 1.80
C ASN A 170 0.16 22.12 1.65
N ARG A 171 -0.08 21.17 0.73
CA ARG A 171 0.81 20.02 0.46
C ARG A 171 2.26 20.41 0.17
N ASN A 172 2.50 21.61 -0.35
CA ASN A 172 3.86 22.14 -0.58
C ASN A 172 4.68 22.29 0.72
N HIS A 173 4.01 22.46 1.88
CA HIS A 173 4.65 22.56 3.18
C HIS A 173 4.87 21.22 3.87
N TYR A 174 4.26 20.12 3.39
CA TYR A 174 4.33 18.82 4.06
C TYR A 174 5.77 18.33 4.24
N LYS A 175 6.65 18.63 3.27
CA LYS A 175 8.07 18.28 3.32
C LYS A 175 8.81 18.83 4.54
N ASN A 176 8.25 19.84 5.22
CA ASN A 176 8.85 20.46 6.39
C ASN A 176 8.48 19.72 7.69
N PHE A 177 7.33 19.04 7.73
CA PHE A 177 6.76 18.55 8.99
C PHE A 177 6.20 17.12 8.97
N VAL A 178 5.96 16.50 7.80
CA VAL A 178 5.52 15.09 7.71
C VAL A 178 6.30 14.31 6.66
N GLY A 179 6.68 13.08 6.97
CA GLY A 179 7.39 12.19 6.05
C GLY A 179 6.43 11.53 5.07
N VAL A 180 5.38 10.91 5.59
CA VAL A 180 4.39 10.17 4.78
C VAL A 180 2.99 10.45 5.31
N VAL A 181 2.04 10.66 4.40
CA VAL A 181 0.60 10.69 4.69
C VAL A 181 -0.04 9.62 3.81
N ILE A 182 -0.76 8.69 4.41
CA ILE A 182 -1.54 7.67 3.69
C ILE A 182 -2.83 7.38 4.44
N SER A 183 -3.85 7.01 3.69
CA SER A 183 -5.12 6.52 4.24
C SER A 183 -5.56 5.23 3.57
N GLY A 184 -6.33 4.44 4.30
CA GLY A 184 -6.97 3.23 3.80
C GLY A 184 -8.26 2.92 4.55
N TRP A 185 -9.10 2.08 3.93
CA TRP A 185 -10.34 1.61 4.54
C TRP A 185 -10.10 0.33 5.31
N LEU A 186 -10.48 0.31 6.59
CA LEU A 186 -10.55 -0.89 7.41
C LEU A 186 -11.99 -1.38 7.43
N GLU A 187 -12.26 -2.46 6.71
CA GLU A 187 -13.53 -3.19 6.75
C GLU A 187 -13.60 -4.00 8.04
N ARG A 188 -14.71 -3.94 8.79
CA ARG A 188 -14.88 -4.67 10.06
C ARG A 188 -16.06 -5.64 10.11
N LYS A 189 -17.01 -5.52 9.18
CA LYS A 189 -18.27 -6.28 9.21
C LYS A 189 -18.07 -7.79 8.98
N THR A 190 -17.22 -8.14 8.03
CA THR A 190 -17.16 -9.48 7.45
C THR A 190 -15.78 -10.09 7.64
N GLY A 191 -14.83 -9.64 6.82
CA GLY A 191 -13.54 -10.28 6.68
C GLY A 191 -12.45 -9.64 7.51
N LYS A 192 -12.70 -8.45 8.08
CA LYS A 192 -11.75 -7.69 8.91
C LYS A 192 -10.44 -7.48 8.16
N TYR A 193 -10.40 -6.49 7.28
CA TYR A 193 -9.23 -6.29 6.42
C TYR A 193 -9.06 -4.85 5.95
N ILE A 194 -7.83 -4.52 5.56
CA ILE A 194 -7.58 -3.29 4.81
C ILE A 194 -8.04 -3.51 3.37
N GLN A 195 -9.00 -2.72 2.90
CA GLN A 195 -9.58 -2.92 1.57
C GLN A 195 -8.54 -2.74 0.44
N GLY A 196 -8.79 -3.41 -0.68
CA GLY A 196 -7.94 -3.42 -1.87
C GLY A 196 -6.72 -4.33 -1.74
N LYS A 197 -5.92 -4.36 -2.81
CA LYS A 197 -4.67 -5.11 -2.92
C LYS A 197 -3.49 -4.22 -3.31
N ASN A 198 -2.29 -4.48 -2.79
CA ASN A 198 -1.09 -3.71 -3.08
C ASN A 198 -1.29 -2.19 -2.84
N ASN A 199 -1.31 -1.38 -3.90
CA ASN A 199 -1.52 0.07 -3.84
C ASN A 199 -2.98 0.49 -4.01
N GLU A 200 -3.86 -0.44 -4.39
CA GLU A 200 -5.29 -0.21 -4.55
C GLU A 200 -5.90 0.22 -3.21
N SER A 201 -6.88 1.12 -3.26
CA SER A 201 -7.61 1.63 -2.10
C SER A 201 -6.74 2.26 -1.00
N ILE A 202 -5.49 2.61 -1.32
CA ILE A 202 -4.64 3.49 -0.50
C ILE A 202 -4.67 4.89 -1.12
N PHE A 203 -5.27 5.83 -0.41
CA PHE A 203 -5.57 7.18 -0.88
C PHE A 203 -4.95 8.25 0.04
N ASP A 204 -5.18 9.53 -0.29
CA ASP A 204 -4.59 10.70 0.38
C ASP A 204 -3.06 10.62 0.53
N ARG A 205 -2.43 10.08 -0.50
CA ARG A 205 -1.02 9.74 -0.50
C ARG A 205 -0.14 10.98 -0.66
N TYR A 206 0.74 11.18 0.31
CA TYR A 206 1.91 12.05 0.22
C TYR A 206 3.15 11.30 0.73
N ILE A 207 4.28 11.47 0.06
CA ILE A 207 5.55 10.86 0.43
C ILE A 207 6.65 11.89 0.20
N ARG A 208 7.37 12.24 1.26
CA ARG A 208 8.57 13.08 1.16
C ARG A 208 9.67 12.32 0.41
N LYS A 209 10.47 13.04 -0.37
CA LYS A 209 11.58 12.47 -1.14
C LYS A 209 12.49 11.65 -0.22
N GLY A 210 12.79 10.42 -0.61
CA GLY A 210 13.62 9.47 0.15
C GLY A 210 12.83 8.50 1.03
N GLU A 211 11.67 8.91 1.57
CA GLU A 211 10.93 8.13 2.58
C GLU A 211 10.41 6.80 2.04
N LYS A 212 10.10 6.69 0.74
CA LYS A 212 9.67 5.42 0.15
C LYS A 212 10.71 4.31 0.35
N ALA A 213 11.99 4.62 0.12
CA ALA A 213 13.08 3.66 0.29
C ALA A 213 13.32 3.31 1.76
N GLU A 214 12.90 4.17 2.70
CA GLU A 214 12.93 3.87 4.12
C GLU A 214 11.77 2.95 4.52
N LEU A 215 10.55 3.23 4.03
CA LEU A 215 9.40 2.37 4.28
C LEU A 215 9.64 0.93 3.80
N GLU A 216 10.31 0.76 2.65
CA GLU A 216 10.67 -0.55 2.10
C GLU A 216 11.66 -1.35 2.98
N LYS A 217 12.35 -0.69 3.91
CA LYS A 217 13.30 -1.31 4.85
C LYS A 217 12.70 -1.57 6.23
N LEU A 218 11.49 -1.08 6.49
CA LEU A 218 10.85 -1.26 7.79
C LEU A 218 10.51 -2.72 8.05
N PRO A 219 10.59 -3.18 9.31
CA PRO A 219 10.23 -4.55 9.65
C PRO A 219 8.75 -4.80 9.34
N LEU A 220 8.44 -5.96 8.78
CA LEU A 220 7.07 -6.35 8.50
C LEU A 220 6.28 -6.53 9.81
N GLN A 221 5.08 -5.99 9.83
CA GLN A 221 4.19 -6.04 10.98
C GLN A 221 3.21 -7.20 10.83
N LYS A 222 3.09 -8.00 11.90
CA LYS A 222 2.04 -9.01 12.01
C LYS A 222 0.72 -8.33 12.35
N THR A 223 -0.34 -8.64 11.61
CA THR A 223 -1.67 -8.09 11.87
C THR A 223 -2.27 -8.68 13.15
N LYS A 224 -3.08 -7.88 13.85
CA LYS A 224 -3.78 -8.27 15.09
C LYS A 224 -5.26 -8.55 14.84
N GLY A 225 -5.56 -9.70 14.24
CA GLY A 225 -6.94 -10.16 14.03
C GLY A 225 -7.63 -9.63 12.77
N PHE A 226 -6.88 -9.02 11.85
CA PHE A 226 -7.35 -8.55 10.54
C PHE A 226 -6.39 -8.98 9.43
N LYS A 227 -6.78 -8.87 8.16
CA LYS A 227 -5.93 -9.15 6.98
C LYS A 227 -5.40 -7.87 6.36
N THR A 228 -4.22 -7.95 5.75
CA THR A 228 -3.56 -6.81 5.09
C THR A 228 -4.21 -6.40 3.78
N GLU A 229 -5.03 -7.26 3.18
CA GLU A 229 -5.67 -7.06 1.88
C GLU A 229 -7.06 -7.72 1.87
N GLY A 230 -7.97 -7.20 1.05
CA GLY A 230 -9.28 -7.78 0.85
C GLY A 230 -10.08 -7.06 -0.22
N LYS A 231 -11.34 -7.46 -0.41
CA LYS A 231 -12.20 -6.91 -1.46
C LYS A 231 -12.46 -5.42 -1.21
N PHE A 232 -12.26 -4.59 -2.23
CA PHE A 232 -12.70 -3.20 -2.20
C PHE A 232 -14.22 -3.12 -2.42
N HIS A 233 -14.90 -2.33 -1.58
CA HIS A 233 -16.32 -2.03 -1.70
C HIS A 233 -16.49 -0.59 -2.20
N PHE A 234 -17.46 -0.38 -3.09
CA PHE A 234 -17.76 0.92 -3.71
C PHE A 234 -18.92 1.61 -2.98
#